data_AF-A0A7J2TIC5-F1
#
_entry.id   AF-A0A7J2TIC5-F1
#
_cell.length_a   1.000
_cell.length_b   1.000
_cell.length_c   1.000
_cell.angle_alpha   90.00
_cell.angle_beta   90.00
_cell.angle_gamma   90.00
#
_symmetry.space_group_name_H-M   'P 1'
#
loop_
_entity.id
_entity.type
_entity.pdbx_description
1 polymer ?
#
loop_
_entity_poly.entity_id
_entity_poly.type
_entity_poly.pdbx_seq_one_letter_code
_entity_poly.pdbx_strand_id
1 'polypeptide(L)'
;MIWSYRAIKNPAARKKWLSFIATLFIVFFSYGIYRVLMGENWVRIALLLALFSLFIFLYALITLGKPRYYSIDDDFIIYKPFKTRLSDIDDYSVDENAMTIKLKKKGILGVRTLYFEKNEDLREAERILKKKLKR
;
A
#
# COMPACT_ATOMS: atom_id res chain seq x y z
N MET A 1 -7.99 -18.51 4.86
CA MET A 1 -7.42 -17.90 6.08
C MET A 1 -7.23 -16.40 5.88
N ILE A 2 -7.42 -15.58 6.93
CA ILE A 2 -7.44 -14.10 6.82
C ILE A 2 -6.32 -13.50 7.68
N TRP A 3 -5.52 -12.61 7.09
CA TRP A 3 -4.53 -11.79 7.81
C TRP A 3 -4.88 -10.32 7.69
N SER A 4 -4.39 -9.52 8.63
CA SER A 4 -4.56 -8.08 8.60
C SER A 4 -3.24 -7.35 8.81
N TYR A 5 -3.13 -6.17 8.20
CA TYR A 5 -2.04 -5.26 8.47
C TYR A 5 -2.48 -3.81 8.40
N ARG A 6 -1.82 -2.96 9.16
CA ARG A 6 -1.87 -1.50 9.07
C ARG A 6 -0.58 -1.03 8.44
N ALA A 7 -0.69 -0.06 7.54
CA ALA A 7 0.47 0.47 6.86
C ALA A 7 1.47 1.11 7.84
N ILE A 8 1.01 1.67 8.96
CA ILE A 8 1.90 2.28 9.97
C ILE A 8 2.86 1.28 10.63
N LYS A 9 2.45 0.01 10.74
CA LYS A 9 3.21 -1.04 11.44
C LYS A 9 4.09 -1.89 10.52
N ASN A 10 3.92 -1.76 9.20
CA ASN A 10 4.76 -2.45 8.22
C ASN A 10 5.71 -1.45 7.54
N PRO A 11 7.04 -1.65 7.59
CA PRO A 11 8.00 -0.66 7.10
C PRO A 11 7.89 -0.41 5.59
N ALA A 12 7.70 -1.46 4.80
CA ALA A 12 7.57 -1.34 3.35
C ALA A 12 6.27 -0.64 2.93
N ALA A 13 5.14 -1.01 3.57
CA ALA A 13 3.86 -0.36 3.33
C ALA A 13 3.89 1.11 3.76
N ARG A 14 4.48 1.42 4.92
CA ARG A 14 4.65 2.78 5.42
C ARG A 14 5.41 3.63 4.41
N LYS A 15 6.56 3.17 3.93
CA LYS A 15 7.37 3.89 2.94
C LYS A 15 6.59 4.16 1.65
N LYS A 16 5.86 3.15 1.14
CA LYS A 16 5.01 3.29 -0.05
C LYS A 16 3.95 4.38 0.14
N TRP A 17 3.21 4.35 1.25
CA TRP A 17 2.13 5.31 1.49
C TRP A 17 2.66 6.72 1.78
N LEU A 18 3.74 6.85 2.55
CA LEU A 18 4.39 8.15 2.78
C LEU A 18 4.91 8.77 1.49
N SER A 19 5.51 7.97 0.60
CA SER A 19 5.96 8.45 -0.71
C SER A 19 4.77 8.93 -1.58
N PHE A 20 3.64 8.22 -1.54
CA PHE A 20 2.42 8.67 -2.23
C PHE A 20 1.90 10.00 -1.67
N ILE A 21 1.80 10.12 -0.34
CA ILE A 21 1.38 11.35 0.35
C ILE A 21 2.33 12.52 0.01
N ALA A 22 3.64 12.29 0.04
CA ALA A 22 4.64 13.30 -0.32
C ALA A 22 4.47 13.75 -1.78
N THR A 23 4.17 12.84 -2.70
CA THR A 23 3.91 13.16 -4.10
C THR A 23 2.67 14.06 -4.25
N LEU A 24 1.59 13.78 -3.50
CA LEU A 24 0.39 14.62 -3.49
C LEU A 24 0.71 16.05 -3.04
N PHE A 25 1.50 16.19 -1.97
CA PHE A 25 1.95 17.51 -1.52
C PHE A 25 2.77 18.22 -2.59
N ILE A 26 3.76 17.57 -3.19
CA ILE A 26 4.59 18.17 -4.23
C ILE A 26 3.72 18.69 -5.38
N VAL A 27 2.85 17.86 -5.96
CA VAL A 27 1.98 18.26 -7.08
C VAL A 27 1.11 19.46 -6.70
N PHE A 28 0.53 19.42 -5.50
CA PHE A 28 -0.40 20.44 -5.06
C PHE A 28 0.28 21.78 -4.73
N PHE A 29 1.44 21.75 -4.06
CA PHE A 29 2.23 22.95 -3.82
C PHE A 29 2.82 23.53 -5.11
N SER A 30 3.28 22.70 -6.04
CA SER A 30 3.73 23.14 -7.36
C SER A 30 2.61 23.85 -8.13
N TYR A 31 1.38 23.31 -8.07
CA TYR A 31 0.21 23.96 -8.66
C TYR A 31 -0.10 25.31 -7.99
N GLY A 32 -0.02 25.39 -6.66
CA GLY A 32 -0.17 26.65 -5.92
C GLY A 32 0.83 27.71 -6.36
N ILE A 33 2.12 27.35 -6.48
CA ILE A 33 3.18 28.26 -6.98
C ILE A 33 2.86 28.74 -8.39
N TYR A 34 2.49 27.83 -9.30
CA TYR A 34 2.11 28.19 -10.67
C TYR A 34 0.97 29.23 -10.70
N ARG A 35 -0.05 29.07 -9.86
CA ARG A 35 -1.19 30.01 -9.79
C ARG A 35 -0.78 31.38 -9.27
N VAL A 36 0.10 31.44 -8.27
CA VAL A 36 0.66 32.72 -7.79
C VAL A 36 1.43 33.43 -8.90
N LEU A 37 2.24 32.68 -9.66
CA LEU A 37 3.02 33.23 -10.78
C LEU A 37 2.13 33.77 -11.91
N MET A 38 0.92 33.22 -12.10
CA MET A 38 -0.08 33.72 -13.03
C MET A 38 -0.81 34.98 -12.56
N GLY A 39 -0.41 35.57 -11.43
CA GLY A 39 -0.93 36.84 -10.91
C GLY A 39 -2.19 36.68 -10.06
N GLU A 40 -2.54 35.47 -9.64
CA GLU A 40 -3.69 35.26 -8.75
C GLU A 40 -3.41 35.70 -7.31
N ASN A 41 -4.49 36.01 -6.58
CA ASN A 41 -4.41 36.47 -5.20
C ASN A 41 -3.74 35.43 -4.29
N TRP A 42 -2.56 35.78 -3.78
CA TRP A 42 -1.74 34.91 -2.93
C TRP A 42 -2.44 34.48 -1.63
N VAL A 43 -3.28 35.34 -1.04
CA VAL A 43 -4.03 35.02 0.19
C VAL A 43 -5.04 33.89 -0.09
N ARG A 44 -5.76 34.00 -1.21
CA ARG A 44 -6.72 32.96 -1.62
C ARG A 44 -6.01 31.64 -1.88
N ILE A 45 -4.85 31.67 -2.54
CA ILE A 45 -4.06 30.47 -2.81
C ILE A 45 -3.53 29.87 -1.50
N ALA A 46 -3.01 30.68 -0.59
CA ALA A 46 -2.54 30.22 0.71
C ALA A 46 -3.65 29.53 1.53
N LEU A 47 -4.87 30.10 1.53
CA LEU A 47 -6.03 29.48 2.19
C LEU A 47 -6.40 28.13 1.56
N LEU A 48 -6.41 28.05 0.22
CA LEU A 48 -6.64 26.77 -0.47
C LEU A 48 -5.53 25.76 -0.14
N LEU A 49 -4.27 26.20 -0.16
CA LEU A 49 -3.13 25.36 0.15
C LEU A 49 -3.23 24.76 1.56
N ALA A 50 -3.59 25.59 2.55
CA ALA A 50 -3.79 25.17 3.93
C ALA A 50 -4.94 24.16 4.06
N LEU A 51 -6.09 24.45 3.45
CA LEU A 51 -7.27 23.59 3.50
C LEU A 51 -7.00 22.20 2.90
N PHE A 52 -6.41 22.16 1.71
CA PHE A 52 -6.06 20.89 1.07
C PHE A 52 -4.94 20.16 1.82
N SER A 53 -3.98 20.86 2.40
CA SER A 53 -2.96 20.24 3.24
C SER A 53 -3.59 19.52 4.44
N LEU A 54 -4.60 20.14 5.06
CA LEU A 54 -5.39 19.51 6.11
C LEU A 54 -6.09 18.23 5.60
N PHE A 55 -6.71 18.26 4.42
CA PHE A 55 -7.34 17.07 3.83
C PHE A 55 -6.34 15.95 3.53
N ILE A 56 -5.17 16.27 2.96
CA ILE A 56 -4.10 15.30 2.69
C ILE A 56 -3.61 14.69 4.01
N PHE A 57 -3.47 15.52 5.06
CA PHE A 57 -3.06 15.06 6.38
C PHE A 57 -4.10 14.12 7.01
N LEU A 58 -5.38 14.47 6.99
CA LEU A 58 -6.46 13.60 7.46
C LEU A 58 -6.51 12.28 6.68
N TYR A 59 -6.38 12.36 5.34
CA TYR A 59 -6.28 11.18 4.49
C TYR A 59 -5.09 10.29 4.88
N ALA A 60 -3.94 10.88 5.17
CA ALA A 60 -2.75 10.16 5.60
C ALA A 60 -2.99 9.42 6.92
N LEU A 61 -3.57 10.09 7.93
CA LEU A 61 -3.90 9.48 9.21
C LEU A 61 -4.82 8.26 9.05
N ILE A 62 -5.93 8.44 8.32
CA ILE A 62 -6.89 7.37 8.05
C ILE A 62 -6.20 6.23 7.30
N THR A 63 -5.47 6.54 6.24
CA THR A 63 -4.88 5.54 5.35
C THR A 63 -3.77 4.76 6.02
N LEU A 64 -2.96 5.38 6.88
CA LEU A 64 -1.90 4.70 7.61
C LEU A 64 -2.44 3.83 8.75
N GLY A 65 -3.48 4.30 9.43
CA GLY A 65 -4.11 3.61 10.55
C GLY A 65 -5.11 2.52 10.16
N LYS A 66 -5.71 2.59 8.97
CA LYS A 66 -6.75 1.65 8.53
C LYS A 66 -6.20 0.21 8.40
N PRO A 67 -6.83 -0.77 9.06
CA PRO A 67 -6.51 -2.18 8.87
C PRO A 67 -6.92 -2.62 7.47
N ARG A 68 -6.05 -3.41 6.85
CA ARG A 68 -6.22 -3.97 5.51
C ARG A 68 -6.11 -5.48 5.61
N TYR A 69 -7.00 -6.17 4.90
CA TYR A 69 -7.15 -7.61 5.03
C TYR A 69 -6.69 -8.33 3.77
N TYR A 70 -5.96 -9.42 3.97
CA TYR A 70 -5.65 -10.42 2.96
C TYR A 70 -6.40 -11.69 3.28
N SER A 71 -6.89 -12.39 2.27
CA SER A 71 -7.31 -13.78 2.43
C SER A 71 -6.62 -14.67 1.42
N ILE A 72 -6.27 -15.87 1.85
CA ILE A 72 -5.89 -16.97 0.98
C ILE A 72 -6.98 -18.03 1.11
N ASP A 73 -7.65 -18.29 -0.01
CA ASP A 73 -8.64 -19.35 -0.17
C ASP A 73 -8.01 -20.54 -0.91
N ASP A 74 -8.82 -21.47 -1.42
CA ASP A 74 -8.30 -22.68 -2.05
C ASP A 74 -7.48 -22.41 -3.31
N ASP A 75 -7.98 -21.56 -4.19
CA ASP A 75 -7.35 -21.25 -5.48
C ASP A 75 -6.82 -19.81 -5.59
N PHE A 76 -7.08 -18.95 -4.61
CA PHE A 76 -6.86 -17.51 -4.77
C PHE A 76 -6.24 -16.83 -3.56
N ILE A 77 -5.43 -15.81 -3.86
CA ILE A 77 -4.98 -14.79 -2.93
C ILE A 77 -5.78 -13.51 -3.22
N ILE A 78 -6.47 -12.99 -2.21
CA ILE A 78 -7.39 -11.88 -2.32
C ILE A 78 -6.91 -10.71 -1.45
N TYR A 79 -6.82 -9.55 -2.09
CA TYR A 79 -6.60 -8.25 -1.47
C TYR A 79 -7.48 -7.22 -2.17
N LYS A 80 -8.70 -6.99 -1.67
CA LYS A 80 -9.69 -6.16 -2.39
C LYS A 80 -9.10 -4.82 -2.84
N PRO A 81 -9.27 -4.42 -4.13
CA PRO A 81 -10.08 -5.09 -5.17
C PRO A 81 -9.33 -6.17 -5.98
N PHE A 82 -8.06 -6.41 -5.69
CA PHE A 82 -7.21 -7.34 -6.42
C PHE A 82 -7.41 -8.80 -6.00
N LYS A 83 -7.33 -9.70 -6.97
CA LYS A 83 -7.36 -11.15 -6.79
C LYS A 83 -6.30 -11.76 -7.71
N THR A 84 -5.56 -12.76 -7.22
CA THR A 84 -4.54 -13.50 -7.97
C THR A 84 -4.82 -14.99 -7.79
N ARG A 85 -4.83 -15.79 -8.86
CA ARG A 85 -4.90 -17.26 -8.76
C ARG A 85 -3.56 -17.80 -8.30
N LEU A 86 -3.58 -18.80 -7.44
CA LEU A 86 -2.38 -19.51 -7.00
C LEU A 86 -1.67 -20.20 -8.16
N SER A 87 -2.42 -20.65 -9.18
CA SER A 87 -1.88 -21.22 -10.43
C SER A 87 -1.00 -20.25 -11.22
N ASP A 88 -1.20 -18.94 -11.04
CA ASP A 88 -0.50 -17.91 -11.81
C ASP A 88 0.79 -17.45 -11.09
N ILE A 89 1.05 -17.99 -9.90
CA ILE A 89 2.23 -17.70 -9.08
C ILE A 89 3.28 -18.77 -9.37
N ASP A 90 4.36 -18.37 -10.02
CA ASP A 90 5.47 -19.28 -10.34
C ASP A 90 6.35 -19.54 -9.10
N ASP A 91 6.56 -18.50 -8.27
CA ASP A 91 7.47 -18.54 -7.12
C ASP A 91 7.18 -17.34 -6.18
N TYR A 92 7.79 -17.28 -5.01
CA TYR A 92 7.69 -16.16 -4.08
C TYR A 92 9.01 -15.88 -3.37
N SER A 93 9.21 -14.63 -2.93
CA SER A 93 10.35 -14.23 -2.11
C SER A 93 9.88 -13.62 -0.80
N VAL A 94 10.49 -14.02 0.30
CA VAL A 94 10.20 -13.50 1.64
C VAL A 94 11.27 -12.47 2.01
N ASP A 95 10.82 -11.34 2.56
CA ASP A 95 11.69 -10.30 3.13
C ASP A 95 11.22 -10.05 4.56
N GLU A 96 11.89 -10.68 5.53
CA GLU A 96 11.57 -10.58 6.95
C GLU A 96 11.79 -9.16 7.49
N ASN A 97 12.82 -8.46 7.00
CA ASN A 97 13.11 -7.09 7.43
C ASN A 97 12.00 -6.13 6.98
N ALA A 98 11.51 -6.30 5.74
CA ALA A 98 10.41 -5.53 5.21
C ALA A 98 9.03 -6.02 5.69
N MET A 99 8.96 -7.19 6.34
CA MET A 99 7.73 -7.88 6.71
C MET A 99 6.81 -8.13 5.51
N THR A 100 7.38 -8.61 4.40
CA THR A 100 6.64 -8.83 3.15
C THR A 100 6.91 -10.16 2.49
N ILE A 101 5.92 -10.66 1.75
CA ILE A 101 6.07 -11.75 0.80
C ILE A 101 5.73 -11.21 -0.59
N LYS A 102 6.70 -11.24 -1.52
CA LYS A 102 6.50 -10.84 -2.91
C LYS A 102 6.21 -12.08 -3.75
N LEU A 103 5.10 -12.05 -4.46
CA LEU A 103 4.65 -13.12 -5.34
C LEU A 103 5.19 -12.86 -6.76
N LYS A 104 5.95 -13.81 -7.31
CA LYS A 104 6.34 -13.81 -8.71
C LYS A 104 5.21 -14.46 -9.51
N LYS A 105 4.53 -13.66 -10.32
CA LYS A 105 3.39 -14.10 -11.11
C LYS A 105 3.46 -13.62 -12.55
N LYS A 106 2.79 -14.33 -13.44
CA LYS A 106 2.60 -13.91 -14.84
C LYS A 106 1.43 -12.92 -14.90
N GLY A 107 1.73 -11.63 -14.98
CA GLY A 107 0.73 -10.58 -15.22
C GLY A 107 0.90 -9.27 -14.44
N ILE A 108 0.22 -8.23 -14.93
CA ILE A 108 0.27 -6.87 -14.35
C ILE A 108 -0.76 -6.68 -13.24
N LEU A 109 -1.98 -7.22 -13.43
CA LEU A 109 -3.12 -7.03 -12.54
C LEU A 109 -3.21 -8.13 -11.48
N GLY A 110 -3.47 -7.74 -10.23
CA GLY A 110 -3.68 -8.64 -9.07
C GLY A 110 -2.64 -8.44 -7.95
N VAL A 111 -2.81 -9.17 -6.85
CA VAL A 111 -1.91 -9.16 -5.69
C VAL A 111 -0.48 -9.54 -6.09
N ARG A 112 0.49 -8.67 -5.76
CA ARG A 112 1.94 -8.86 -5.99
C ARG A 112 2.74 -8.93 -4.70
N THR A 113 2.28 -8.26 -3.65
CA THR A 113 2.99 -8.18 -2.38
C THR A 113 1.99 -8.30 -1.25
N LEU A 114 2.26 -9.24 -0.36
CA LEU A 114 1.58 -9.41 0.90
C LEU A 114 2.39 -8.69 1.98
N TYR A 115 1.71 -7.98 2.86
CA TYR A 115 2.32 -7.19 3.94
C TYR A 115 1.80 -7.71 5.27
N PHE A 116 2.69 -7.82 6.26
CA PHE A 116 2.36 -8.39 7.57
C PHE A 116 2.76 -7.43 8.69
N GLU A 117 2.03 -7.48 9.82
CA GLU A 117 2.38 -6.79 11.06
C GLU A 117 3.23 -7.66 11.99
N LYS A 118 2.92 -8.97 12.06
CA LYS A 118 3.54 -9.92 12.98
C LYS A 118 4.40 -10.92 12.22
N ASN A 119 5.50 -11.35 12.84
CA ASN A 119 6.40 -12.33 12.22
C ASN A 119 5.74 -13.72 12.18
N GLU A 120 4.91 -14.04 13.19
CA GLU A 120 4.07 -15.24 13.23
C GLU A 120 3.17 -15.35 11.99
N ASP A 121 2.40 -14.28 11.70
CA ASP A 121 1.52 -14.21 10.53
C ASP A 121 2.30 -14.40 9.22
N LEU A 122 3.50 -13.80 9.12
CA LEU A 122 4.37 -13.91 7.95
C LEU A 122 4.84 -15.36 7.75
N ARG A 123 5.34 -16.00 8.81
CA ARG A 123 5.81 -17.40 8.77
C ARG A 123 4.68 -18.37 8.49
N GLU A 124 3.49 -18.12 9.03
CA GLU A 124 2.32 -18.94 8.77
C GLU A 124 1.86 -18.82 7.31
N ALA A 125 1.76 -17.59 6.79
CA ALA A 125 1.45 -17.35 5.39
C ALA A 125 2.48 -18.00 4.45
N GLU A 126 3.77 -17.92 4.79
CA GLU A 126 4.84 -18.60 4.06
C GLU A 126 4.65 -20.12 4.05
N ARG A 127 4.37 -20.75 5.19
CA ARG A 127 4.12 -22.20 5.26
C ARG A 127 2.94 -22.62 4.38
N ILE A 128 1.86 -21.84 4.39
CA ILE A 128 0.68 -22.09 3.57
C ILE A 128 1.01 -21.96 2.09
N LEU A 129 1.72 -20.90 1.68
CA LEU A 129 2.16 -20.71 0.31
C LEU A 129 3.08 -21.85 -0.13
N LYS A 130 4.03 -22.26 0.71
CA LYS A 130 4.92 -23.39 0.45
C LYS A 130 4.15 -24.69 0.23
N LYS A 131 3.11 -24.95 1.02
CA LYS A 131 2.25 -26.14 0.89
C LYS A 131 1.39 -26.10 -0.38
N LYS A 132 0.89 -24.93 -0.76
CA LYS A 132 0.02 -24.77 -1.94
C LYS A 132 0.79 -24.69 -3.26
N LEU A 133 2.04 -24.25 -3.24
CA LEU A 133 2.90 -24.09 -4.43
C LEU A 133 3.85 -25.27 -4.65
N LYS A 134 4.22 -26.03 -3.62
CA LYS A 134 4.79 -27.37 -3.83
C LYS A 134 3.69 -28.28 -4.37
N ARG A 135 3.70 -28.46 -5.69
CA ARG A 135 3.10 -29.65 -6.32
C ARG A 135 3.84 -30.89 -5.85
#